data_AF-A0A0L0V1J6-F1
#
_entry.id   AF-A0A0L0V1J6-F1
#
_cell.length_a   1.000
_cell.length_b   1.000
_cell.length_c   1.000
_cell.angle_alpha   90.00
_cell.angle_beta   90.00
_cell.angle_gamma   90.00
#
_symmetry.space_group_name_H-M   'P 1'
#
loop_
_entity.id
_entity.type
_entity.pdbx_description
1 polymer ?
#
loop_
_entity_poly.entity_id
_entity_poly.type
_entity_poly.pdbx_seq_one_letter_code
_entity_poly.pdbx_strand_id
1 'polypeptide(L)'
;MASSSSSGDNQPSSPPPEDSRAPLGSGASAYDPSLDGTSVASNPSNGVRPTDKSQLSQETIDEALRLKSEANQRFTASQYQEALDLYTLSINTNPFDATVWCNRSAVRLKREEHGLAIMDTSKAIELDPKYVKAYFRRATAQLSIMKPQLAIKDFKKCMALDPSNAAARVQLDATTKLVRRLEFEKAIASEDEEATSKRIRKLISEGACELDNSYTGPMLSKTEDGWKPSLEFIQGMLEWFKAGKTLPKRWVYEIILGCQSVLLKEASMTEYTIPQNETCDVIGDTHGQFFDVLHLLSLTGLPSETHALVFNGDFVDRGSWSTEVVLTVFALKWYMPHKVFLNRGNHETADMNKVYGFEGETKKKYSELCYKLFEEVFCALPLCCLVTASQQPESSEISKVPAKPFFDAEGRKRFFIVHGGLFSKDKVSFDELKKIPRMVRKQPGNEGLMMECLWTDPQDAPGRGPSKRGVGLGFGPDITENWCRHSGVTAVIRSHEVRDNGYSIEHEGRCITVFSAPNYVDQVGNQGGFVRINEHGTLAFTSFKHQPHPNIKPMAYAGGFMGLGG
;
A
#
# COMPACT_ATOMS: atom_id res chain seq x y z
N MET A 1 49.88 34.57 -34.05
CA MET A 1 49.20 35.57 -34.91
C MET A 1 48.11 34.84 -35.68
N ALA A 2 46.86 35.09 -35.29
CA ALA A 2 45.82 35.68 -36.16
C ALA A 2 45.22 34.63 -37.11
N SER A 3 44.11 33.97 -36.75
CA SER A 3 42.72 34.45 -36.85
C SER A 3 42.32 34.78 -38.29
N SER A 4 41.60 33.85 -38.92
CA SER A 4 40.77 34.11 -40.09
C SER A 4 39.31 34.01 -39.67
N SER A 5 38.57 35.07 -39.98
CA SER A 5 37.14 35.23 -39.80
C SER A 5 36.46 35.05 -41.15
N SER A 6 35.28 34.42 -41.17
CA SER A 6 34.18 34.85 -42.03
C SER A 6 32.87 34.23 -41.53
N SER A 7 31.97 35.13 -41.20
CA SER A 7 30.56 35.00 -40.83
C SER A 7 29.69 34.33 -41.90
N GLY A 8 28.73 33.50 -41.46
CA GLY A 8 27.59 33.04 -42.24
C GLY A 8 26.37 32.85 -41.34
N ASP A 9 25.35 33.67 -41.59
CA ASP A 9 23.91 33.54 -41.33
C ASP A 9 23.36 32.96 -40.01
N ASN A 10 22.80 33.88 -39.22
CA ASN A 10 21.88 33.60 -38.11
C ASN A 10 20.43 33.49 -38.65
N GLN A 11 19.88 32.28 -38.68
CA GLN A 11 18.43 32.06 -38.56
C GLN A 11 18.15 31.30 -37.26
N PRO A 12 17.19 31.75 -36.42
CA PRO A 12 16.83 31.02 -35.21
C PRO A 12 15.99 29.80 -35.58
N SER A 13 16.51 28.62 -35.21
CA SER A 13 15.81 27.34 -35.30
C SER A 13 14.52 27.35 -34.48
N SER A 14 13.42 26.98 -35.13
CA SER A 14 12.09 26.77 -34.54
C SER A 14 12.15 25.81 -33.34
N PRO A 15 11.40 26.05 -32.26
CA PRO A 15 11.33 25.12 -31.13
C PRO A 15 10.57 23.84 -31.53
N PRO A 16 10.88 22.70 -30.88
CA PRO A 16 10.15 21.44 -31.08
C PRO A 16 8.68 21.58 -30.64
N PRO A 17 7.76 20.74 -31.15
CA PRO A 17 6.34 20.85 -30.83
C PRO A 17 6.12 20.65 -29.33
N GLU A 18 5.36 21.55 -28.72
CA GLU A 18 4.92 21.44 -27.33
C GLU A 18 4.15 20.12 -27.13
N ASP A 19 4.80 19.23 -26.39
CA ASP A 19 4.18 18.09 -25.72
C ASP A 19 3.03 18.65 -24.87
N SER A 20 1.80 18.19 -25.11
CA SER A 20 0.58 18.71 -24.50
C SER A 20 0.55 18.40 -23.00
N ARG A 21 1.30 19.16 -22.22
CA ARG A 21 1.20 19.22 -20.77
C ARG A 21 -0.11 19.93 -20.45
N ALA A 22 -1.11 19.16 -20.03
CA ALA A 22 -2.26 19.72 -19.34
C ALA A 22 -1.76 20.52 -18.13
N PRO A 23 -2.00 21.83 -18.05
CA PRO A 23 -1.69 22.59 -16.84
C PRO A 23 -2.64 22.09 -15.74
N LEU A 24 -2.10 21.77 -14.57
CA LEU A 24 -2.89 21.70 -13.33
C LEU A 24 -3.37 23.12 -13.01
N GLY A 25 -4.44 23.53 -13.67
CA GLY A 25 -5.08 24.82 -13.51
C GLY A 25 -5.86 24.87 -12.21
N SER A 26 -5.55 25.87 -11.39
CA SER A 26 -6.45 26.40 -10.37
C SER A 26 -7.66 27.04 -11.07
N GLY A 27 -8.65 26.23 -11.40
CA GLY A 27 -9.94 26.64 -11.91
C GLY A 27 -10.94 25.57 -11.51
N ALA A 28 -12.10 25.96 -10.98
CA ALA A 28 -13.16 25.05 -10.62
C ALA A 28 -13.56 24.22 -11.85
N SER A 29 -13.02 23.01 -12.00
CA SER A 29 -13.47 22.10 -13.05
C SER A 29 -14.86 21.60 -12.68
N ALA A 30 -15.75 21.54 -13.67
CA ALA A 30 -17.02 20.87 -13.52
C ALA A 30 -16.81 19.46 -12.93
N TYR A 31 -17.65 19.10 -11.96
CA TYR A 31 -17.63 17.82 -11.29
C TYR A 31 -17.70 16.67 -12.30
N ASP A 32 -16.76 15.72 -12.23
CA ASP A 32 -16.73 14.52 -13.06
C ASP A 32 -17.30 13.33 -12.26
N PRO A 33 -18.49 12.80 -12.62
CA PRO A 33 -19.11 11.65 -11.96
C PRO A 33 -18.27 10.36 -12.05
N SER A 34 -17.33 10.26 -13.00
CA SER A 34 -16.43 9.11 -13.11
C SER A 34 -15.45 9.00 -11.93
N LEU A 35 -15.27 10.08 -11.16
CA LEU A 35 -14.45 10.14 -9.96
C LEU A 35 -15.16 9.62 -8.70
N ASP A 36 -16.45 9.28 -8.78
CA ASP A 36 -17.20 8.84 -7.61
C ASP A 36 -16.81 7.43 -7.13
N GLY A 37 -16.20 6.62 -8.01
CA GLY A 37 -15.66 5.30 -7.65
C GLY A 37 -16.73 4.31 -7.15
N THR A 38 -17.96 4.43 -7.66
CA THR A 38 -19.10 3.60 -7.24
C THR A 38 -19.63 2.75 -8.40
N SER A 39 -20.20 1.59 -8.05
CA SER A 39 -20.86 0.67 -8.98
C SER A 39 -22.07 1.31 -9.70
N VAL A 40 -22.54 2.44 -9.18
CA VAL A 40 -23.74 3.18 -9.61
C VAL A 40 -23.43 4.42 -10.47
N ALA A 41 -22.15 4.79 -10.64
CA ALA A 41 -21.74 5.93 -11.47
C ALA A 41 -22.00 5.71 -12.98
N SER A 42 -22.18 4.45 -13.40
CA SER A 42 -22.35 4.05 -14.80
C SER A 42 -23.82 3.87 -15.23
N ASN A 43 -24.81 4.12 -14.38
CA ASN A 43 -26.22 3.87 -14.72
C ASN A 43 -26.85 5.06 -15.47
N PRO A 44 -27.20 4.94 -16.77
CA PRO A 44 -27.77 6.04 -17.56
C PRO A 44 -29.20 6.44 -17.15
N SER A 45 -29.82 5.69 -16.23
CA SER A 45 -31.17 5.93 -15.69
C SER A 45 -31.21 6.93 -14.54
N ASN A 46 -30.05 7.37 -14.03
CA ASN A 46 -29.97 8.48 -13.08
C ASN A 46 -30.08 9.79 -13.87
N GLY A 47 -31.27 10.40 -13.90
CA GLY A 47 -31.51 11.67 -14.56
C GLY A 47 -30.48 12.75 -14.24
N VAL A 48 -30.43 13.81 -15.07
CA VAL A 48 -29.47 14.91 -14.96
C VAL A 48 -29.44 15.43 -13.52
N ARG A 49 -28.27 15.33 -12.88
CA ARG A 49 -28.05 15.79 -11.51
C ARG A 49 -28.46 17.27 -11.38
N PRO A 50 -29.28 17.65 -10.38
CA PRO A 50 -29.67 19.04 -10.18
C PRO A 50 -28.46 19.96 -10.07
N THR A 51 -28.46 21.06 -10.82
CA THR A 51 -27.40 22.07 -10.84
C THR A 51 -27.77 23.31 -10.04
N ASP A 52 -29.06 23.47 -9.73
CA ASP A 52 -29.60 24.54 -8.89
C ASP A 52 -30.58 23.98 -7.85
N LYS A 53 -30.59 24.54 -6.63
CA LYS A 53 -31.54 24.18 -5.56
C LYS A 53 -33.00 24.35 -5.97
N SER A 54 -33.28 25.30 -6.86
CA SER A 54 -34.62 25.56 -7.41
C SER A 54 -35.19 24.39 -8.23
N GLN A 55 -34.34 23.45 -8.65
CA GLN A 55 -34.75 22.24 -9.39
C GLN A 55 -35.22 21.10 -8.49
N LEU A 56 -35.14 21.25 -7.16
CA LEU A 56 -35.53 20.21 -6.21
C LEU A 56 -37.02 20.31 -5.85
N SER A 57 -37.79 19.26 -6.12
CA SER A 57 -39.13 19.09 -5.55
C SER A 57 -39.04 18.56 -4.11
N GLN A 58 -40.12 18.71 -3.35
CA GLN A 58 -40.20 18.11 -2.01
C GLN A 58 -40.03 16.58 -2.06
N GLU A 59 -40.59 15.93 -3.09
CA GLU A 59 -40.44 14.49 -3.32
C GLU A 59 -38.97 14.09 -3.56
N THR A 60 -38.23 14.87 -4.35
CA THR A 60 -36.78 14.65 -4.56
C THR A 60 -35.98 14.82 -3.26
N ILE A 61 -36.34 15.80 -2.44
CA ILE A 61 -35.71 16.02 -1.13
C ILE A 61 -35.98 14.83 -0.21
N ASP A 62 -37.23 14.37 -0.13
CA ASP A 62 -37.64 13.27 0.73
C ASP A 62 -36.98 11.95 0.29
N GLU A 63 -36.89 11.69 -1.02
CA GLU A 63 -36.19 10.51 -1.54
C GLU A 63 -34.69 10.55 -1.25
N ALA A 64 -34.03 11.70 -1.43
CA ALA A 64 -32.63 11.85 -1.06
C ALA A 64 -32.39 11.60 0.44
N LEU A 65 -33.31 12.05 1.30
CA LEU A 65 -33.27 11.80 2.74
C LEU A 65 -33.50 10.33 3.08
N ARG A 66 -34.37 9.63 2.36
CA ARG A 66 -34.59 8.18 2.49
C ARG A 66 -33.31 7.41 2.14
N LEU A 67 -32.70 7.69 0.99
CA LEU A 67 -31.43 7.09 0.55
C LEU A 67 -30.31 7.34 1.56
N LYS A 68 -30.18 8.58 2.07
CA LYS A 68 -29.21 8.91 3.13
C LYS A 68 -29.45 8.10 4.40
N SER A 69 -30.71 7.93 4.80
CA SER A 69 -31.06 7.19 6.00
C SER A 69 -30.75 5.71 5.87
N GLU A 70 -31.01 5.11 4.71
CA GLU A 70 -30.61 3.74 4.41
C GLU A 70 -29.08 3.59 4.39
N ALA A 71 -28.36 4.54 3.77
CA ALA A 71 -26.90 4.56 3.77
C ALA A 71 -26.30 4.62 5.19
N ASN A 72 -26.90 5.39 6.10
CA ASN A 72 -26.50 5.43 7.51
C ASN A 72 -26.68 4.05 8.19
N GLN A 73 -27.75 3.32 7.87
CA GLN A 73 -27.98 1.96 8.39
C GLN A 73 -26.93 0.98 7.87
N ARG A 74 -26.64 1.01 6.55
CA ARG A 74 -25.57 0.20 5.95
C ARG A 74 -24.21 0.50 6.57
N PHE A 75 -23.89 1.78 6.74
CA PHE A 75 -22.63 2.19 7.38
C PHE A 75 -22.52 1.67 8.82
N THR A 76 -23.61 1.73 9.59
CA THR A 76 -23.63 1.21 10.97
C THR A 76 -23.51 -0.31 11.02
N ALA A 77 -23.99 -1.00 9.97
CA ALA A 77 -23.82 -2.44 9.79
C ALA A 77 -22.48 -2.83 9.16
N SER A 78 -21.52 -1.89 9.03
CA SER A 78 -20.23 -2.08 8.35
C SER A 78 -20.32 -2.52 6.88
N GLN A 79 -21.48 -2.34 6.24
CA GLN A 79 -21.74 -2.60 4.83
C GLN A 79 -21.27 -1.39 4.00
N TYR A 80 -19.94 -1.20 3.93
CA TYR A 80 -19.35 0.04 3.44
C TYR A 80 -19.56 0.27 1.94
N GLN A 81 -19.57 -0.78 1.10
CA GLN A 81 -19.79 -0.63 -0.34
C GLN A 81 -21.24 -0.19 -0.61
N GLU A 82 -22.21 -0.85 0.00
CA GLU A 82 -23.62 -0.50 -0.13
C GLU A 82 -23.91 0.89 0.45
N ALA A 83 -23.27 1.25 1.57
CA ALA A 83 -23.36 2.60 2.12
C ALA A 83 -22.83 3.65 1.13
N LEU A 84 -21.67 3.41 0.51
CA LEU A 84 -21.05 4.31 -0.47
C LEU A 84 -21.96 4.51 -1.69
N ASP A 85 -22.54 3.42 -2.21
CA ASP A 85 -23.45 3.42 -3.35
C ASP A 85 -24.73 4.22 -3.02
N LEU A 86 -25.36 3.97 -1.87
CA LEU A 86 -26.56 4.70 -1.42
C LEU A 86 -26.30 6.19 -1.14
N TYR A 87 -25.16 6.54 -0.51
CA TYR A 87 -24.80 7.94 -0.35
C TYR A 87 -24.60 8.63 -1.70
N THR A 88 -24.03 7.94 -2.68
CA THR A 88 -23.83 8.48 -4.03
C THR A 88 -25.16 8.68 -4.75
N LEU A 89 -26.10 7.74 -4.64
CA LEU A 89 -27.47 7.92 -5.12
C LEU A 89 -28.17 9.10 -4.45
N SER A 90 -28.04 9.25 -3.13
CA SER A 90 -28.58 10.39 -2.38
C SER A 90 -27.99 11.72 -2.86
N ILE A 91 -26.67 11.76 -3.12
CA ILE A 91 -25.93 12.91 -3.65
C ILE A 91 -26.30 13.27 -5.09
N ASN A 92 -26.62 12.26 -5.91
CA ASN A 92 -27.13 12.46 -7.27
C ASN A 92 -28.56 13.00 -7.26
N THR A 93 -29.37 12.58 -6.28
CA THR A 93 -30.75 13.02 -6.10
C THR A 93 -30.83 14.44 -5.52
N ASN A 94 -30.02 14.74 -4.49
CA ASN A 94 -29.89 16.07 -3.90
C ASN A 94 -28.43 16.39 -3.57
N PRO A 95 -27.74 17.15 -4.43
CA PRO A 95 -26.33 17.46 -4.23
C PRO A 95 -26.07 18.59 -3.22
N PHE A 96 -27.11 19.23 -2.67
CA PHE A 96 -26.98 20.44 -1.87
C PHE A 96 -27.08 20.20 -0.36
N ASP A 97 -27.27 18.96 0.08
CA ASP A 97 -27.22 18.58 1.49
C ASP A 97 -25.75 18.36 1.93
N ALA A 98 -25.18 19.29 2.70
CA ALA A 98 -23.80 19.15 3.20
C ALA A 98 -23.58 17.88 4.06
N THR A 99 -24.63 17.38 4.71
CA THR A 99 -24.54 16.22 5.61
C THR A 99 -24.29 14.92 4.86
N VAL A 100 -24.83 14.75 3.65
CA VAL A 100 -24.64 13.53 2.87
C VAL A 100 -23.21 13.40 2.36
N TRP A 101 -22.62 14.49 1.88
CA TRP A 101 -21.20 14.54 1.46
C TRP A 101 -20.27 14.20 2.63
N CYS A 102 -20.50 14.84 3.78
CA CYS A 102 -19.72 14.57 4.97
C CYS A 102 -19.88 13.11 5.44
N ASN A 103 -21.07 12.53 5.37
CA ASN A 103 -21.30 11.14 5.73
C ASN A 103 -20.64 10.16 4.76
N ARG A 104 -20.71 10.41 3.44
CA ARG A 104 -19.98 9.63 2.43
C ARG A 104 -18.47 9.67 2.68
N SER A 105 -17.94 10.84 3.06
CA SER A 105 -16.52 10.98 3.40
C SER A 105 -16.10 10.08 4.58
N ALA A 106 -16.99 9.74 5.51
CA ALA A 106 -16.68 8.83 6.60
C ALA A 106 -16.55 7.38 6.12
N VAL A 107 -17.37 6.96 5.16
CA VAL A 107 -17.22 5.67 4.49
C VAL A 107 -15.89 5.62 3.77
N ARG A 108 -15.56 6.67 3.02
CA ARG A 108 -14.29 6.80 2.29
C ARG A 108 -13.07 6.76 3.22
N LEU A 109 -13.16 7.37 4.41
CA LEU A 109 -12.13 7.25 5.45
C LEU A 109 -11.95 5.81 5.95
N LYS A 110 -13.04 5.06 6.16
CA LYS A 110 -12.99 3.64 6.55
C LYS A 110 -12.42 2.75 5.45
N ARG A 111 -12.58 3.16 4.17
CA ARG A 111 -12.04 2.48 2.98
C ARG A 111 -10.69 3.02 2.51
N GLU A 112 -10.11 3.96 3.25
CA GLU A 112 -8.79 4.56 2.95
C GLU A 112 -8.72 5.35 1.63
N GLU A 113 -9.88 5.76 1.12
CA GLU A 113 -10.04 6.63 -0.04
C GLU A 113 -9.87 8.10 0.40
N HIS A 114 -8.72 8.43 1.00
CA HIS A 114 -8.49 9.70 1.68
C HIS A 114 -8.57 10.92 0.75
N GLY A 115 -8.13 10.78 -0.51
CA GLY A 115 -8.27 11.83 -1.53
C GLY A 115 -9.73 12.13 -1.83
N LEU A 116 -10.54 11.09 -2.02
CA LEU A 116 -11.99 11.23 -2.24
C LEU A 116 -12.70 11.77 -0.98
N ALA A 117 -12.27 11.37 0.22
CA ALA A 117 -12.78 11.92 1.48
C ALA A 117 -12.48 13.42 1.64
N ILE A 118 -11.29 13.89 1.20
CA ILE A 118 -10.95 15.32 1.18
C ILE A 118 -11.85 16.09 0.20
N MET A 119 -12.16 15.52 -0.96
CA MET A 119 -13.09 16.14 -1.92
C MET A 119 -14.50 16.25 -1.34
N ASP A 120 -15.05 15.16 -0.82
CA ASP A 120 -16.39 15.14 -0.21
C ASP A 120 -16.51 16.13 0.96
N THR A 121 -15.52 16.16 1.86
CA THR A 121 -15.51 17.12 2.97
C THR A 121 -15.33 18.56 2.51
N SER A 122 -14.55 18.80 1.46
CA SER A 122 -14.41 20.14 0.88
C SER A 122 -15.73 20.62 0.27
N LYS A 123 -16.46 19.73 -0.41
CA LYS A 123 -17.80 20.05 -0.91
C LYS A 123 -18.80 20.30 0.22
N ALA A 124 -18.76 19.52 1.30
CA ALA A 124 -19.58 19.77 2.48
C ALA A 124 -19.30 21.14 3.11
N ILE A 125 -18.03 21.57 3.17
CA ILE A 125 -17.62 22.88 3.67
C ILE A 125 -18.04 24.03 2.73
N GLU A 126 -18.00 23.81 1.42
CA GLU A 126 -18.50 24.77 0.43
C GLU A 126 -20.00 25.02 0.62
N LEU A 127 -20.77 23.95 0.86
CA LEU A 127 -22.23 24.01 1.08
C LEU A 127 -22.59 24.58 2.46
N ASP A 128 -21.85 24.23 3.51
CA ASP A 128 -22.00 24.76 4.86
C ASP A 128 -20.62 25.07 5.51
N PRO A 129 -20.16 26.33 5.42
CA PRO A 129 -18.88 26.75 6.00
C PRO A 129 -18.79 26.66 7.53
N LYS A 130 -19.92 26.44 8.23
CA LYS A 130 -20.00 26.27 9.69
C LYS A 130 -20.03 24.79 10.09
N TYR A 131 -19.96 23.86 9.15
CA TYR A 131 -20.08 22.44 9.45
C TYR A 131 -18.81 21.83 10.06
N VAL A 132 -18.70 21.88 11.39
CA VAL A 132 -17.53 21.43 12.18
C VAL A 132 -17.09 20.00 11.83
N LYS A 133 -18.04 19.08 11.64
CA LYS A 133 -17.75 17.67 11.35
C LYS A 133 -16.98 17.48 10.04
N ALA A 134 -17.24 18.32 9.04
CA ALA A 134 -16.56 18.25 7.75
C ALA A 134 -15.09 18.68 7.86
N TYR A 135 -14.78 19.76 8.61
CA TYR A 135 -13.40 20.16 8.89
C TYR A 135 -12.64 19.07 9.65
N PHE A 136 -13.27 18.48 10.68
CA PHE A 136 -12.63 17.42 11.45
C PHE A 136 -12.30 16.21 10.56
N ARG A 137 -13.26 15.74 9.75
CA ARG A 137 -13.06 14.62 8.81
C ARG A 137 -12.02 14.95 7.74
N ARG A 138 -11.98 16.19 7.24
CA ARG A 138 -10.97 16.62 6.25
C ARG A 138 -9.57 16.64 6.87
N ALA A 139 -9.44 17.13 8.10
CA ALA A 139 -8.20 17.10 8.85
C ALA A 139 -7.71 15.65 9.06
N THR A 140 -8.62 14.74 9.45
CA THR A 140 -8.31 13.30 9.56
C THR A 140 -7.82 12.73 8.23
N ALA A 141 -8.51 12.99 7.13
CA ALA A 141 -8.09 12.52 5.80
C ALA A 141 -6.73 13.09 5.38
N GLN A 142 -6.46 14.37 5.67
CA GLN A 142 -5.17 15.01 5.41
C GLN A 142 -4.04 14.41 6.25
N LEU A 143 -4.29 14.02 7.50
CA LEU A 143 -3.31 13.31 8.31
C LEU A 143 -2.95 11.95 7.72
N SER A 144 -3.95 11.20 7.25
CA SER A 144 -3.73 9.89 6.63
C SER A 144 -2.85 9.94 5.37
N ILE A 145 -2.79 11.11 4.70
CA ILE A 145 -1.94 11.34 3.53
C ILE A 145 -0.72 12.22 3.83
N MET A 146 -0.32 12.29 5.11
CA MET A 146 0.86 13.01 5.60
C MET A 146 0.89 14.49 5.21
N LYS A 147 -0.26 15.17 5.28
CA LYS A 147 -0.39 16.63 5.15
C LYS A 147 -0.74 17.29 6.50
N PRO A 148 0.08 17.14 7.56
CA PRO A 148 -0.27 17.58 8.91
C PRO A 148 -0.42 19.09 9.04
N GLN A 149 0.26 19.89 8.21
CA GLN A 149 0.09 21.34 8.20
C GLN A 149 -1.31 21.77 7.71
N LEU A 150 -1.88 21.05 6.74
CA LEU A 150 -3.26 21.30 6.32
C LEU A 150 -4.23 20.86 7.43
N ALA A 151 -3.97 19.71 8.07
CA ALA A 151 -4.83 19.20 9.14
C ALA A 151 -4.87 20.16 10.33
N ILE A 152 -3.74 20.79 10.69
CA ILE A 152 -3.69 21.84 11.72
C ILE A 152 -4.62 23.01 11.38
N LYS A 153 -4.68 23.45 10.11
CA LYS A 153 -5.57 24.54 9.70
C LYS A 153 -7.03 24.16 9.91
N ASP A 154 -7.41 22.94 9.52
CA ASP A 154 -8.78 22.44 9.68
C ASP A 154 -9.14 22.21 11.16
N PHE A 155 -8.25 21.66 12.00
CA PHE A 155 -8.50 21.52 13.45
C PHE A 155 -8.61 22.88 14.16
N LYS A 156 -7.80 23.87 13.79
CA LYS A 156 -7.95 25.25 14.30
C LYS A 156 -9.31 25.82 13.91
N LYS A 157 -9.79 25.53 12.70
CA LYS A 157 -11.12 25.94 12.26
C LYS A 157 -12.23 25.23 13.04
N CYS A 158 -12.09 23.93 13.34
CA CYS A 158 -12.99 23.21 14.25
C CYS A 158 -13.07 23.92 15.62
N MET A 159 -11.93 24.22 16.23
CA MET A 159 -11.90 24.90 17.53
C MET A 159 -12.45 26.32 17.51
N ALA A 160 -12.33 27.03 16.37
CA ALA A 160 -12.92 28.36 16.22
C ALA A 160 -14.45 28.32 16.10
N LEU A 161 -15.00 27.26 15.48
CA LEU A 161 -16.44 27.07 15.31
C LEU A 161 -17.11 26.39 16.53
N ASP A 162 -16.39 25.48 17.19
CA ASP A 162 -16.80 24.78 18.41
C ASP A 162 -15.62 24.72 19.40
N PRO A 163 -15.48 25.74 20.28
CA PRO A 163 -14.40 25.78 21.28
C PRO A 163 -14.45 24.65 22.31
N SER A 164 -15.60 23.99 22.47
CA SER A 164 -15.79 22.89 23.42
C SER A 164 -15.37 21.53 22.87
N ASN A 165 -15.01 21.45 21.58
CA ASN A 165 -14.61 20.22 20.91
C ASN A 165 -13.29 19.66 21.48
N ALA A 166 -13.41 18.76 22.46
CA ALA A 166 -12.26 18.12 23.10
C ALA A 166 -11.45 17.27 22.10
N ALA A 167 -12.13 16.55 21.20
CA ALA A 167 -11.48 15.71 20.19
C ALA A 167 -10.59 16.53 19.25
N ALA A 168 -11.10 17.64 18.69
CA ALA A 168 -10.33 18.52 17.80
C ALA A 168 -9.11 19.12 18.51
N ARG A 169 -9.24 19.48 19.79
CA ARG A 169 -8.13 20.02 20.60
C ARG A 169 -7.03 18.99 20.84
N VAL A 170 -7.40 17.76 21.21
CA VAL A 170 -6.44 16.65 21.38
C VAL A 170 -5.70 16.39 20.07
N GLN A 171 -6.42 16.33 18.95
CA GLN A 171 -5.83 16.10 17.63
C GLN A 171 -4.94 17.26 17.17
N LEU A 172 -5.31 18.51 17.44
CA LEU A 172 -4.50 19.68 17.14
C LEU A 172 -3.16 19.66 17.89
N ASP A 173 -3.18 19.38 19.20
CA ASP A 173 -1.97 19.30 20.02
C ASP A 173 -1.06 18.16 19.54
N ALA A 174 -1.64 16.97 19.34
CA ALA A 174 -0.92 15.82 18.82
C ALA A 174 -0.28 16.13 17.46
N THR A 175 -1.05 16.69 16.52
CA THR A 175 -0.56 17.02 15.17
C THR A 175 0.52 18.08 15.20
N THR A 176 0.40 19.08 16.07
CA THR A 176 1.43 20.11 16.23
C THR A 176 2.73 19.51 16.78
N LYS A 177 2.64 18.57 17.72
CA LYS A 177 3.80 17.81 18.22
C LYS A 177 4.44 16.95 17.14
N LEU A 178 3.63 16.32 16.28
CA LEU A 178 4.12 15.55 15.13
C LEU A 178 4.91 16.44 14.18
N VAL A 179 4.35 17.58 13.77
CA VAL A 179 5.02 18.53 12.87
C VAL A 179 6.37 18.97 13.46
N ARG A 180 6.38 19.37 14.73
CA ARG A 180 7.64 19.77 15.41
C ARG A 180 8.66 18.64 15.44
N ARG A 181 8.21 17.41 15.67
CA ARG A 181 9.09 16.23 15.65
C ARG A 181 9.67 16.01 14.25
N LEU A 182 8.84 16.03 13.21
CA LEU A 182 9.28 15.85 11.82
C LEU A 182 10.25 16.96 11.39
N GLU A 183 9.98 18.21 11.76
CA GLU A 183 10.86 19.35 11.49
C GLU A 183 12.20 19.21 12.23
N PHE A 184 12.17 18.76 13.49
CA PHE A 184 13.38 18.49 14.27
C PHE A 184 14.20 17.34 13.66
N GLU A 185 13.57 16.20 13.36
CA GLU A 185 14.20 15.04 12.70
C GLU A 185 14.84 15.46 11.38
N LYS A 186 14.13 16.25 10.56
CA LYS A 186 14.66 16.78 9.31
C LYS A 186 15.85 17.72 9.52
N ALA A 187 15.85 18.51 10.59
CA ALA A 187 16.93 19.44 10.91
C ALA A 187 18.21 18.74 11.42
N ILE A 188 18.09 17.56 12.05
CA ILE A 188 19.23 16.79 12.55
C ILE A 188 19.69 15.68 11.61
N ALA A 189 18.92 15.40 10.54
CA ALA A 189 19.27 14.41 9.54
C ALA A 189 20.57 14.83 8.84
N SER A 190 21.66 14.11 9.11
CA SER A 190 22.95 14.28 8.45
C SER A 190 23.12 13.25 7.34
N GLU A 191 23.67 13.66 6.20
CA GLU A 191 24.05 12.73 5.12
C GLU A 191 25.19 11.80 5.54
N ASP A 192 25.99 12.20 6.53
CA ASP A 192 27.16 11.47 7.04
C ASP A 192 26.85 10.58 8.27
N GLU A 193 25.58 10.36 8.61
CA GLU A 193 25.23 9.48 9.74
C GLU A 193 25.62 8.02 9.44
N GLU A 194 26.41 7.42 10.34
CA GLU A 194 26.79 6.02 10.23
C GLU A 194 25.54 5.13 10.15
N ALA A 195 25.50 4.23 9.16
CA ALA A 195 24.38 3.31 8.98
C ALA A 195 24.08 2.55 10.28
N THR A 196 22.80 2.44 10.64
CA THR A 196 22.34 1.76 11.86
C THR A 196 22.81 0.31 11.88
N SER A 197 22.84 -0.35 10.72
CA SER A 197 23.42 -1.69 10.55
C SER A 197 24.89 -1.78 10.96
N LYS A 198 25.73 -0.80 10.59
CA LYS A 198 27.15 -0.76 10.98
C LYS A 198 27.30 -0.57 12.47
N ARG A 199 26.55 0.38 13.04
CA ARG A 199 26.54 0.63 14.49
C ARG A 199 26.14 -0.63 15.28
N ILE A 200 25.09 -1.33 14.86
CA ILE A 200 24.64 -2.56 15.53
C ILE A 200 25.68 -3.69 15.40
N ARG A 201 26.29 -3.87 14.22
CA ARG A 201 27.37 -4.87 14.05
C ARG A 201 28.55 -4.58 14.98
N LYS A 202 28.94 -3.31 15.12
CA LYS A 202 29.99 -2.89 16.06
C LYS A 202 29.61 -3.24 17.51
N LEU A 203 28.42 -2.84 17.95
CA LEU A 203 27.93 -3.16 19.30
C LEU A 203 27.95 -4.67 19.57
N ILE A 204 27.48 -5.49 18.62
CA ILE A 204 27.53 -6.95 18.72
C ILE A 204 28.97 -7.46 18.85
N SER A 205 29.90 -6.95 18.04
CA SER A 205 31.32 -7.35 18.10
C SER A 205 32.00 -6.97 19.41
N GLU A 206 31.49 -5.94 20.10
CA GLU A 206 31.94 -5.47 21.41
C GLU A 206 31.22 -6.20 22.57
N GLY A 207 30.44 -7.26 22.28
CA GLY A 207 29.76 -8.09 23.29
C GLY A 207 28.36 -7.61 23.68
N ALA A 208 27.75 -6.68 22.94
CA ALA A 208 26.37 -6.28 23.22
C ALA A 208 25.35 -7.35 22.78
N CYS A 209 24.22 -7.39 23.49
CA CYS A 209 23.09 -8.29 23.22
C CYS A 209 23.46 -9.78 23.25
N GLU A 210 24.36 -10.21 24.14
CA GLU A 210 24.57 -11.63 24.39
C GLU A 210 23.27 -12.32 24.82
N LEU A 211 23.17 -13.61 24.50
CA LEU A 211 22.02 -14.42 24.90
C LEU A 211 22.10 -14.70 26.40
N ASP A 212 20.95 -14.61 27.06
CA ASP A 212 20.81 -15.07 28.43
C ASP A 212 20.97 -16.60 28.49
N ASN A 213 21.71 -17.10 29.46
CA ASN A 213 21.90 -18.56 29.67
C ASN A 213 20.59 -19.30 29.95
N SER A 214 19.54 -18.61 30.38
CA SER A 214 18.19 -19.15 30.58
C SER A 214 17.33 -19.19 29.31
N TYR A 215 17.83 -18.67 28.17
CA TYR A 215 17.09 -18.69 26.91
C TYR A 215 16.99 -20.11 26.36
N THR A 216 15.76 -20.63 26.29
CA THR A 216 15.43 -21.97 25.79
C THR A 216 14.66 -21.95 24.47
N GLY A 217 14.58 -20.78 23.83
CA GLY A 217 13.86 -20.61 22.58
C GLY A 217 14.66 -21.08 21.36
N PRO A 218 14.13 -20.84 20.14
CA PRO A 218 14.79 -21.22 18.90
C PRO A 218 16.16 -20.54 18.76
N MET A 219 17.12 -21.29 18.22
CA MET A 219 18.52 -20.88 18.08
C MET A 219 18.92 -20.87 16.61
N LEU A 220 19.52 -19.77 16.15
CA LEU A 220 20.19 -19.76 14.85
C LEU A 220 21.34 -20.78 14.85
N SER A 221 21.64 -21.35 13.70
CA SER A 221 22.77 -22.27 13.54
C SER A 221 24.06 -21.48 13.31
N LYS A 222 25.13 -21.84 14.01
CA LYS A 222 26.45 -21.26 13.77
C LYS A 222 27.12 -21.98 12.61
N THR A 223 27.48 -21.23 11.57
CA THR A 223 28.21 -21.70 10.40
C THR A 223 29.57 -21.01 10.32
N GLU A 224 30.43 -21.41 9.37
CA GLU A 224 31.72 -20.74 9.10
C GLU A 224 31.52 -19.25 8.74
N ASP A 225 30.45 -18.94 8.01
CA ASP A 225 30.08 -17.59 7.58
C ASP A 225 29.27 -16.79 8.63
N GLY A 226 29.20 -17.30 9.87
CA GLY A 226 28.42 -16.71 10.96
C GLY A 226 27.08 -17.39 11.19
N TRP A 227 26.13 -16.69 11.81
CA TRP A 227 24.82 -17.24 12.12
C TRP A 227 23.96 -17.38 10.86
N LYS A 228 23.16 -18.45 10.80
CA LYS A 228 22.20 -18.71 9.72
C LYS A 228 20.91 -19.30 10.27
N PRO A 229 19.75 -19.01 9.66
CA PRO A 229 18.51 -19.68 9.98
C PRO A 229 18.54 -21.09 9.38
N SER A 230 18.00 -22.06 10.10
CA SER A 230 17.67 -23.39 9.60
C SER A 230 16.15 -23.57 9.55
N LEU A 231 15.67 -24.66 8.96
CA LEU A 231 14.24 -24.99 8.97
C LEU A 231 13.73 -25.17 10.41
N GLU A 232 14.52 -25.83 11.27
CA GLU A 232 14.20 -26.02 12.68
C GLU A 232 14.11 -24.68 13.43
N PHE A 233 15.00 -23.74 13.13
CA PHE A 233 14.92 -22.38 13.68
C PHE A 233 13.63 -21.68 13.26
N ILE A 234 13.29 -21.72 11.96
CA ILE A 234 12.08 -21.09 11.43
C ILE A 234 10.84 -21.67 12.10
N GLN A 235 10.70 -23.00 12.13
CA GLN A 235 9.54 -23.66 12.74
C GLN A 235 9.46 -23.37 14.24
N GLY A 236 10.59 -23.43 14.95
CA GLY A 236 10.65 -23.08 16.37
C GLY A 236 10.32 -21.62 16.64
N MET A 237 10.71 -20.69 15.76
CA MET A 237 10.37 -19.28 15.84
C MET A 237 8.88 -19.02 15.65
N LEU A 238 8.25 -19.68 14.67
CA LEU A 238 6.81 -19.56 14.45
C LEU A 238 6.02 -20.01 15.69
N GLU A 239 6.37 -21.15 16.28
CA GLU A 239 5.72 -21.63 17.51
C GLU A 239 6.03 -20.74 18.72
N TRP A 240 7.23 -20.17 18.80
CA TRP A 240 7.61 -19.23 19.86
C TRP A 240 6.75 -17.96 19.82
N PHE A 241 6.58 -17.38 18.63
CA PHE A 241 5.71 -16.22 18.42
C PHE A 241 4.23 -16.57 18.65
N LYS A 242 3.78 -17.75 18.21
CA LYS A 242 2.40 -18.22 18.43
C LYS A 242 2.08 -18.35 19.93
N ALA A 243 3.08 -18.70 20.75
CA ALA A 243 2.98 -18.73 22.21
C ALA A 243 3.04 -17.33 22.87
N GLY A 244 3.05 -16.24 22.10
CA GLY A 244 3.08 -14.87 22.60
C GLY A 244 4.43 -14.41 23.13
N LYS A 245 5.52 -15.11 22.79
CA LYS A 245 6.87 -14.79 23.27
C LYS A 245 7.64 -13.99 22.22
N THR A 246 8.55 -13.13 22.66
CA THR A 246 9.44 -12.36 21.78
C THR A 246 10.80 -13.04 21.63
N LEU A 247 11.46 -12.85 20.49
CA LEU A 247 12.86 -13.28 20.33
C LEU A 247 13.82 -12.37 21.12
N PRO A 248 14.98 -12.87 21.55
CA PRO A 248 16.02 -12.01 22.12
C PRO A 248 16.56 -11.05 21.05
N LYS A 249 16.96 -9.84 21.48
CA LYS A 249 17.49 -8.79 20.57
C LYS A 249 18.63 -9.29 19.67
N ARG A 250 19.44 -10.23 20.17
CA ARG A 250 20.49 -10.90 19.39
C ARG A 250 19.96 -11.48 18.08
N TRP A 251 18.90 -12.29 18.16
CA TRP A 251 18.30 -12.99 17.03
C TRP A 251 17.49 -12.05 16.14
N VAL A 252 16.82 -11.07 16.73
CA VAL A 252 16.17 -10.00 15.98
C VAL A 252 17.19 -9.26 15.10
N TYR A 253 18.32 -8.84 15.65
CA TYR A 253 19.36 -8.17 14.87
C TYR A 253 19.99 -9.08 13.82
N GLU A 254 20.30 -10.33 14.14
CA GLU A 254 20.87 -11.26 13.15
C GLU A 254 19.91 -11.53 11.99
N ILE A 255 18.61 -11.70 12.25
CA ILE A 255 17.60 -11.87 11.18
C ILE A 255 17.56 -10.64 10.28
N ILE A 256 17.48 -9.45 10.85
CA ILE A 256 17.34 -8.21 10.08
C ILE A 256 18.62 -7.93 9.27
N LEU A 257 19.80 -8.07 9.89
CA LEU A 257 21.10 -7.90 9.23
C LEU A 257 21.38 -8.97 8.18
N GLY A 258 20.91 -10.19 8.41
CA GLY A 258 20.99 -11.32 7.49
C GLY A 258 20.16 -11.06 6.24
N CYS A 259 18.88 -10.70 6.42
CA CYS A 259 17.99 -10.31 5.33
C CYS A 259 18.56 -9.11 4.55
N GLN A 260 19.02 -8.07 5.25
CA GLN A 260 19.65 -6.90 4.63
C GLN A 260 20.80 -7.30 3.69
N SER A 261 21.67 -8.22 4.12
CA SER A 261 22.83 -8.66 3.33
C SER A 261 22.44 -9.31 2.00
N VAL A 262 21.23 -9.89 1.92
CA VAL A 262 20.65 -10.43 0.68
C VAL A 262 20.08 -9.28 -0.15
N LEU A 263 19.20 -8.46 0.44
CA LEU A 263 18.47 -7.40 -0.27
C LEU A 263 19.39 -6.34 -0.90
N LEU A 264 20.53 -6.02 -0.26
CA LEU A 264 21.52 -5.07 -0.79
C LEU A 264 22.13 -5.51 -2.13
N LYS A 265 22.09 -6.81 -2.45
CA LYS A 265 22.62 -7.37 -3.70
C LYS A 265 21.59 -7.41 -4.82
N GLU A 266 20.31 -7.16 -4.50
CA GLU A 266 19.21 -7.25 -5.46
C GLU A 266 18.97 -5.93 -6.18
N ALA A 267 18.62 -6.02 -7.46
CA ALA A 267 18.13 -4.89 -8.23
C ALA A 267 16.76 -4.41 -7.71
N SER A 268 16.35 -3.21 -8.12
CA SER A 268 15.07 -2.66 -7.67
C SER A 268 13.85 -3.36 -8.27
N MET A 269 14.05 -4.11 -9.35
CA MET A 269 13.14 -5.15 -9.83
C MET A 269 13.88 -6.48 -9.79
N THR A 270 13.34 -7.46 -9.07
CA THR A 270 13.86 -8.84 -9.07
C THR A 270 13.23 -9.64 -10.20
N GLU A 271 13.85 -10.77 -10.55
CA GLU A 271 13.37 -11.66 -11.59
C GLU A 271 13.41 -13.11 -11.10
N TYR A 272 12.37 -13.87 -11.41
CA TYR A 272 12.29 -15.28 -11.10
C TYR A 272 11.70 -16.03 -12.29
N THR A 273 12.38 -17.09 -12.73
CA THR A 273 11.82 -18.04 -13.71
C THR A 273 11.42 -19.30 -12.96
N ILE A 274 10.13 -19.68 -13.01
CA ILE A 274 9.60 -20.88 -12.35
C ILE A 274 10.08 -22.11 -13.11
N PRO A 275 10.99 -22.92 -12.55
CA PRO A 275 11.51 -24.13 -13.21
C PRO A 275 10.43 -25.18 -13.43
N GLN A 276 10.74 -26.20 -14.23
CA GLN A 276 9.81 -27.29 -14.52
C GLN A 276 9.42 -28.06 -13.25
N ASN A 277 8.14 -28.41 -13.10
CA ASN A 277 7.57 -29.07 -11.91
C ASN A 277 7.66 -28.25 -10.60
N GLU A 278 7.84 -26.93 -10.70
CA GLU A 278 7.88 -26.03 -9.55
C GLU A 278 6.70 -25.05 -9.55
N THR A 279 6.50 -24.41 -8.40
CA THR A 279 5.41 -23.44 -8.21
C THR A 279 5.90 -22.19 -7.49
N CYS A 280 5.14 -21.11 -7.62
CA CYS A 280 5.38 -19.83 -6.96
C CYS A 280 4.06 -19.27 -6.43
N ASP A 281 3.96 -19.00 -5.12
CA ASP A 281 2.81 -18.32 -4.55
C ASP A 281 3.07 -16.82 -4.40
N VAL A 282 2.09 -16.01 -4.83
CA VAL A 282 2.07 -14.56 -4.66
C VAL A 282 1.12 -14.23 -3.52
N ILE A 283 1.69 -13.67 -2.46
CA ILE A 283 1.05 -13.30 -1.20
C ILE A 283 0.93 -11.77 -1.17
N GLY A 284 -0.28 -11.27 -0.95
CA GLY A 284 -0.54 -9.84 -0.81
C GLY A 284 -0.26 -9.32 0.60
N ASP A 285 -0.94 -8.23 0.95
CA ASP A 285 -0.79 -7.54 2.23
C ASP A 285 -1.11 -8.48 3.39
N THR A 286 -0.34 -8.38 4.47
CA THR A 286 -0.53 -9.20 5.69
C THR A 286 -0.69 -8.36 6.95
N HIS A 287 -0.22 -7.10 6.95
CA HIS A 287 -0.51 -6.08 7.95
C HIS A 287 -0.45 -6.55 9.41
N GLY A 288 0.63 -7.24 9.78
CA GLY A 288 0.84 -7.68 11.16
C GLY A 288 -0.21 -8.66 11.70
N GLN A 289 -0.97 -9.35 10.84
CA GLN A 289 -1.91 -10.40 11.23
C GLN A 289 -1.21 -11.77 11.32
N PHE A 290 -0.31 -11.90 12.30
CA PHE A 290 0.59 -13.06 12.43
C PHE A 290 -0.13 -14.43 12.46
N PHE A 291 -1.28 -14.54 13.12
CA PHE A 291 -2.02 -15.80 13.21
C PHE A 291 -2.64 -16.21 11.87
N ASP A 292 -3.01 -15.23 11.04
CA ASP A 292 -3.44 -15.49 9.67
C ASP A 292 -2.26 -15.85 8.78
N VAL A 293 -1.08 -15.26 9.01
CA VAL A 293 0.16 -15.65 8.32
C VAL A 293 0.54 -17.10 8.62
N LEU A 294 0.36 -17.58 9.87
CA LEU A 294 0.57 -18.99 10.20
C LEU A 294 -0.37 -19.91 9.40
N HIS A 295 -1.64 -19.54 9.28
CA HIS A 295 -2.59 -20.31 8.48
C HIS A 295 -2.29 -20.23 6.99
N LEU A 296 -1.94 -19.05 6.47
CA LEU A 296 -1.51 -18.86 5.10
C LEU A 296 -0.32 -19.77 4.79
N LEU A 297 0.71 -19.80 5.64
CA LEU A 297 1.88 -20.67 5.45
C LEU A 297 1.54 -22.17 5.56
N SER A 298 0.46 -22.54 6.25
CA SER A 298 -0.05 -23.92 6.25
C SER A 298 -0.75 -24.31 4.95
N LEU A 299 -1.24 -23.32 4.17
CA LEU A 299 -1.89 -23.51 2.88
C LEU A 299 -0.90 -23.44 1.71
N THR A 300 0.01 -22.47 1.73
CA THR A 300 1.06 -22.32 0.71
C THR A 300 2.12 -23.41 0.87
N GLY A 301 2.47 -23.71 2.12
CA GLY A 301 3.72 -24.36 2.50
C GLY A 301 4.81 -23.32 2.76
N LEU A 302 5.87 -23.74 3.46
CA LEU A 302 7.12 -22.98 3.57
C LEU A 302 7.88 -23.03 2.23
N PRO A 303 8.78 -22.05 1.96
CA PRO A 303 9.61 -22.12 0.75
C PRO A 303 10.45 -23.39 0.76
N SER A 304 10.63 -23.97 -0.43
CA SER A 304 11.40 -25.19 -0.64
C SER A 304 12.09 -25.14 -2.01
N GLU A 305 12.93 -26.13 -2.30
CA GLU A 305 13.59 -26.21 -3.61
C GLU A 305 12.60 -26.27 -4.79
N THR A 306 11.35 -26.69 -4.56
CA THR A 306 10.29 -26.78 -5.58
C THR A 306 9.17 -25.74 -5.42
N HIS A 307 9.28 -24.85 -4.44
CA HIS A 307 8.23 -23.88 -4.13
C HIS A 307 8.80 -22.52 -3.71
N ALA A 308 8.49 -21.49 -4.49
CA ALA A 308 8.85 -20.11 -4.22
C ALA A 308 7.69 -19.31 -3.64
N LEU A 309 8.02 -18.24 -2.89
CA LEU A 309 7.08 -17.30 -2.32
C LEU A 309 7.43 -15.86 -2.71
N VAL A 310 6.45 -15.08 -3.14
CA VAL A 310 6.56 -13.63 -3.35
C VAL A 310 5.65 -12.95 -2.33
N PHE A 311 6.23 -12.21 -1.39
CA PHE A 311 5.49 -11.35 -0.47
C PHE A 311 5.43 -9.93 -1.04
N ASN A 312 4.23 -9.48 -1.42
CA ASN A 312 4.03 -8.28 -2.22
C ASN A 312 3.75 -7.03 -1.38
N GLY A 313 4.64 -6.73 -0.42
CA GLY A 313 4.57 -5.56 0.45
C GLY A 313 3.54 -5.63 1.58
N ASP A 314 3.54 -4.60 2.41
CA ASP A 314 2.59 -4.36 3.50
C ASP A 314 2.54 -5.52 4.51
N PHE A 315 3.71 -5.82 5.06
CA PHE A 315 3.92 -6.83 6.10
C PHE A 315 3.51 -6.32 7.48
N VAL A 316 3.63 -5.01 7.68
CA VAL A 316 3.53 -4.34 8.98
C VAL A 316 2.40 -3.33 9.01
N ASP A 317 2.27 -2.67 10.17
CA ASP A 317 1.25 -1.70 10.51
C ASP A 317 -0.16 -2.31 10.60
N ARG A 318 -1.06 -1.57 11.26
CA ARG A 318 -2.47 -1.92 11.50
C ARG A 318 -2.64 -3.09 12.47
N GLY A 319 -2.21 -4.29 12.11
CA GLY A 319 -2.19 -5.44 13.01
C GLY A 319 -1.15 -5.28 14.12
N SER A 320 -1.41 -5.94 15.25
CA SER A 320 -0.62 -5.79 16.49
C SER A 320 0.47 -6.85 16.67
N TRP A 321 0.77 -7.60 15.61
CA TRP A 321 1.86 -8.58 15.53
C TRP A 321 2.76 -8.35 14.31
N SER A 322 2.98 -7.07 13.98
CA SER A 322 3.81 -6.66 12.84
C SER A 322 5.26 -7.14 12.97
N THR A 323 5.82 -7.12 14.19
CA THR A 323 7.19 -7.58 14.42
C THR A 323 7.35 -9.09 14.18
N GLU A 324 6.37 -9.90 14.56
CA GLU A 324 6.37 -11.35 14.34
C GLU A 324 6.25 -11.67 12.84
N VAL A 325 5.40 -10.95 12.11
CA VAL A 325 5.25 -11.10 10.65
C VAL A 325 6.55 -10.72 9.93
N VAL A 326 7.08 -9.52 10.15
CA VAL A 326 8.27 -9.06 9.40
C VAL A 326 9.51 -9.90 9.73
N LEU A 327 9.67 -10.35 10.98
CA LEU A 327 10.77 -11.25 11.35
C LEU A 327 10.63 -12.62 10.69
N THR A 328 9.40 -13.13 10.56
CA THR A 328 9.11 -14.35 9.81
C THR A 328 9.52 -14.21 8.35
N VAL A 329 9.04 -13.16 7.67
CA VAL A 329 9.31 -12.89 6.27
C VAL A 329 10.83 -12.70 6.02
N PHE A 330 11.51 -11.97 6.90
CA PHE A 330 12.96 -11.76 6.80
C PHE A 330 13.77 -13.02 7.06
N ALA A 331 13.37 -13.85 8.03
CA ALA A 331 14.03 -15.14 8.28
C ALA A 331 13.87 -16.08 7.09
N LEU A 332 12.68 -16.14 6.47
CA LEU A 332 12.45 -16.92 5.25
C LEU A 332 13.32 -16.43 4.08
N LYS A 333 13.38 -15.10 3.87
CA LYS A 333 14.25 -14.50 2.85
C LYS A 333 15.72 -14.81 3.08
N TRP A 334 16.16 -14.79 4.33
CA TRP A 334 17.55 -15.10 4.67
C TRP A 334 17.88 -16.59 4.54
N TYR A 335 16.91 -17.46 4.82
CA TYR A 335 17.04 -18.92 4.71
C TYR A 335 17.10 -19.39 3.25
N MET A 336 16.16 -18.96 2.40
CA MET A 336 16.11 -19.34 0.98
C MET A 336 16.05 -18.11 0.08
N PRO A 337 17.16 -17.37 -0.06
CA PRO A 337 17.18 -16.09 -0.77
C PRO A 337 16.81 -16.20 -2.26
N HIS A 338 16.93 -17.40 -2.85
CA HIS A 338 16.62 -17.68 -4.25
C HIS A 338 15.18 -18.19 -4.47
N LYS A 339 14.41 -18.45 -3.41
CA LYS A 339 13.00 -18.88 -3.47
C LYS A 339 12.04 -17.91 -2.80
N VAL A 340 12.52 -16.96 -2.01
CA VAL A 340 11.69 -15.96 -1.34
C VAL A 340 11.98 -14.59 -1.91
N PHE A 341 10.95 -13.89 -2.39
CA PHE A 341 11.06 -12.57 -2.99
C PHE A 341 10.19 -11.59 -2.20
N LEU A 342 10.75 -10.44 -1.86
CA LEU A 342 10.07 -9.42 -1.06
C LEU A 342 9.95 -8.15 -1.92
N ASN A 343 8.73 -7.68 -2.13
CA ASN A 343 8.50 -6.34 -2.64
C ASN A 343 8.20 -5.40 -1.47
N ARG A 344 8.59 -4.15 -1.61
CA ARG A 344 8.23 -3.06 -0.70
C ARG A 344 6.77 -2.67 -0.94
N GLY A 345 6.00 -2.51 0.12
CA GLY A 345 4.70 -1.85 0.10
C GLY A 345 4.78 -0.42 0.63
N ASN A 346 3.66 0.31 0.60
CA ASN A 346 3.64 1.67 1.12
C ASN A 346 3.80 1.70 2.65
N HIS A 347 3.45 0.62 3.36
CA HIS A 347 3.63 0.50 4.80
C HIS A 347 5.06 0.13 5.22
N GLU A 348 5.96 -0.25 4.32
CA GLU A 348 7.40 -0.32 4.62
C GLU A 348 8.08 1.06 4.44
N THR A 349 7.45 2.11 4.99
CA THR A 349 7.95 3.49 4.95
C THR A 349 7.86 4.15 6.32
N ALA A 350 8.83 5.03 6.62
CA ALA A 350 8.94 5.65 7.94
C ALA A 350 7.70 6.48 8.28
N ASP A 351 7.10 7.12 7.29
CA ASP A 351 5.93 7.97 7.46
C ASP A 351 4.68 7.17 7.84
N MET A 352 4.47 5.99 7.22
CA MET A 352 3.36 5.11 7.59
C MET A 352 3.59 4.52 8.98
N ASN A 353 4.80 4.02 9.28
CA ASN A 353 5.08 3.34 10.54
C ASN A 353 4.90 4.22 11.78
N LYS A 354 5.14 5.54 11.66
CA LYS A 354 4.90 6.54 12.71
C LYS A 354 3.44 6.66 13.12
N VAL A 355 2.53 6.40 12.18
CA VAL A 355 1.10 6.62 12.34
C VAL A 355 0.37 5.30 12.60
N TYR A 356 0.77 4.22 11.92
CA TYR A 356 -0.02 2.99 11.83
C TYR A 356 0.47 1.82 12.70
N GLY A 357 1.47 2.06 13.55
CA GLY A 357 1.72 1.24 14.74
C GLY A 357 3.03 0.47 14.75
N PHE A 358 3.67 0.21 13.62
CA PHE A 358 4.90 -0.59 13.57
C PHE A 358 6.06 0.05 14.35
N GLU A 359 6.21 1.38 14.26
CA GLU A 359 7.21 2.12 15.04
C GLU A 359 6.97 1.91 16.54
N GLY A 360 5.73 2.09 17.00
CA GLY A 360 5.35 1.91 18.39
C GLY A 360 5.51 0.48 18.88
N GLU A 361 5.13 -0.51 18.07
CA GLU A 361 5.23 -1.93 18.39
C GLU A 361 6.70 -2.33 18.57
N THR A 362 7.55 -1.94 17.62
CA THR A 362 8.99 -2.25 17.64
C THR A 362 9.69 -1.63 18.84
N LYS A 363 9.35 -0.38 19.17
CA LYS A 363 9.90 0.32 20.35
C LYS A 363 9.45 -0.34 21.65
N LYS A 364 8.18 -0.79 21.71
CA LYS A 364 7.61 -1.43 22.89
C LYS A 364 8.19 -2.83 23.13
N LYS A 365 8.33 -3.65 22.08
CA LYS A 365 8.84 -5.03 22.17
C LYS A 365 10.37 -5.08 22.23
N TYR A 366 11.06 -4.12 21.60
CA TYR A 366 12.51 -4.12 21.48
C TYR A 366 13.16 -2.79 21.89
N SER A 367 13.33 -1.86 20.95
CA SER A 367 13.98 -0.56 21.18
C SER A 367 13.88 0.36 19.97
N GLU A 368 14.13 1.66 20.17
CA GLU A 368 14.34 2.65 19.10
C GLU A 368 15.35 2.20 18.06
N LEU A 369 16.51 1.70 18.52
CA LEU A 369 17.60 1.26 17.65
C LEU A 369 17.17 0.10 16.73
N CYS A 370 16.31 -0.78 17.23
CA CYS A 370 15.74 -1.86 16.43
C CYS A 370 14.81 -1.35 15.33
N TYR A 371 13.97 -0.35 15.63
CA TYR A 371 13.12 0.28 14.63
C TYR A 371 13.96 0.98 13.55
N LYS A 372 15.01 1.71 13.93
CA LYS A 372 15.93 2.33 12.97
C LYS A 372 16.62 1.32 12.06
N LEU A 373 16.92 0.12 12.56
CA LEU A 373 17.42 -0.95 11.71
C LEU A 373 16.36 -1.44 10.71
N PHE A 374 15.11 -1.65 11.13
CA PHE A 374 14.02 -1.99 10.21
C PHE A 374 13.82 -0.90 9.14
N GLU A 375 13.79 0.37 9.55
CA GLU A 375 13.67 1.52 8.65
C GLU A 375 14.77 1.51 7.57
N GLU A 376 16.02 1.23 7.97
CA GLU A 376 17.14 1.08 7.04
C GLU A 376 16.94 -0.09 6.08
N VAL A 377 16.51 -1.25 6.56
CA VAL A 377 16.33 -2.46 5.73
C VAL A 377 15.12 -2.34 4.79
N PHE A 378 14.04 -1.68 5.21
CA PHE A 378 12.92 -1.37 4.33
C PHE A 378 13.32 -0.53 3.12
N CYS A 379 14.34 0.33 3.26
CA CYS A 379 14.90 1.08 2.13
C CYS A 379 15.63 0.18 1.10
N ALA A 380 16.03 -1.04 1.49
CA ALA A 380 16.70 -2.00 0.62
C ALA A 380 15.74 -2.97 -0.07
N LEU A 381 14.47 -3.05 0.32
CA LEU A 381 13.47 -3.93 -0.31
C LEU A 381 13.30 -3.60 -1.80
N PRO A 382 13.36 -4.58 -2.72
CA PRO A 382 12.94 -4.42 -4.11
C PRO A 382 11.53 -3.83 -4.23
N LEU A 383 11.24 -3.19 -5.35
CA LEU A 383 9.95 -2.52 -5.58
C LEU A 383 8.95 -3.40 -6.34
N CYS A 384 9.44 -4.37 -7.09
CA CYS A 384 8.65 -5.29 -7.89
C CYS A 384 9.44 -6.55 -8.24
N CYS A 385 8.74 -7.59 -8.68
CA CYS A 385 9.28 -8.86 -9.11
C CYS A 385 8.65 -9.26 -10.45
N LEU A 386 9.46 -9.65 -11.43
CA LEU A 386 8.99 -10.23 -12.69
C LEU A 386 9.09 -11.75 -12.61
N VAL A 387 7.94 -12.43 -12.60
CA VAL A 387 7.85 -13.89 -12.56
C VAL A 387 7.55 -14.43 -13.94
N THR A 388 8.39 -15.34 -14.44
CA THR A 388 8.29 -15.92 -15.78
C THR A 388 8.12 -17.44 -15.68
N ALA A 389 7.16 -17.99 -16.41
CA ALA A 389 7.02 -19.44 -16.56
C ALA A 389 8.23 -20.00 -17.33
N SER A 390 8.73 -21.21 -16.99
CA SER A 390 9.77 -21.85 -17.81
C SER A 390 9.21 -22.56 -19.04
N GLN A 391 7.94 -22.97 -19.00
CA GLN A 391 7.25 -23.67 -20.07
C GLN A 391 6.22 -22.77 -20.76
N GLN A 392 5.95 -23.06 -22.03
CA GLN A 392 4.82 -22.45 -22.73
C GLN A 392 3.50 -22.95 -22.13
N PRO A 393 2.40 -22.18 -22.23
CA PRO A 393 1.09 -22.62 -21.77
C PRO A 393 0.65 -23.91 -22.44
N GLU A 394 0.02 -24.81 -21.68
CA GLU A 394 -0.64 -25.97 -22.27
C GLU A 394 -1.83 -25.54 -23.14
N SER A 395 -2.08 -26.27 -24.23
CA SER A 395 -3.13 -25.93 -25.21
C SER A 395 -4.54 -25.87 -24.63
N SER A 396 -4.82 -26.64 -23.56
CA SER A 396 -6.07 -26.61 -22.78
C SER A 396 -6.21 -25.43 -21.82
N GLU A 397 -5.11 -24.71 -21.53
CA GLU A 397 -5.05 -23.63 -20.54
C GLU A 397 -4.97 -22.22 -21.19
N ILE A 398 -4.96 -22.14 -22.53
CA ILE A 398 -4.87 -20.88 -23.29
C ILE A 398 -6.09 -19.95 -23.06
N SER A 399 -7.15 -20.39 -22.36
CA SER A 399 -8.33 -19.58 -22.05
C SER A 399 -8.59 -19.27 -20.57
N LYS A 400 -7.60 -19.40 -19.67
CA LYS A 400 -7.76 -19.04 -18.25
C LYS A 400 -6.89 -17.82 -17.89
N VAL A 401 -7.55 -16.69 -17.67
CA VAL A 401 -7.12 -15.37 -17.14
C VAL A 401 -5.70 -14.90 -17.52
N PRO A 402 -5.56 -13.85 -18.37
CA PRO A 402 -6.60 -13.24 -19.19
C PRO A 402 -6.99 -14.15 -20.36
N ALA A 403 -8.20 -13.94 -20.92
CA ALA A 403 -8.67 -14.72 -22.07
C ALA A 403 -7.83 -14.52 -23.35
N LYS A 404 -7.12 -13.39 -23.45
CA LYS A 404 -6.20 -13.05 -24.55
C LYS A 404 -4.84 -12.62 -23.97
N PRO A 405 -3.99 -13.58 -23.57
CA PRO A 405 -2.70 -13.29 -22.94
C PRO A 405 -1.69 -12.73 -23.94
N PHE A 406 -0.82 -11.85 -23.44
CA PHE A 406 0.44 -11.52 -24.11
C PHE A 406 1.55 -12.40 -23.55
N PHE A 407 2.52 -12.72 -24.40
CA PHE A 407 3.65 -13.59 -24.08
C PHE A 407 4.96 -12.85 -24.23
N ASP A 408 6.02 -13.43 -23.67
CA ASP A 408 7.38 -13.02 -23.98
C ASP A 408 7.82 -13.46 -25.38
N ALA A 409 9.07 -13.17 -25.74
CA ALA A 409 9.63 -13.51 -27.04
C ALA A 409 9.71 -15.04 -27.28
N GLU A 410 9.72 -15.83 -26.20
CA GLU A 410 9.76 -17.29 -26.22
C GLU A 410 8.36 -17.93 -26.13
N GLY A 411 7.29 -17.15 -26.13
CA GLY A 411 5.91 -17.64 -26.04
C GLY A 411 5.47 -18.04 -24.63
N ARG A 412 6.20 -17.61 -23.59
CA ARG A 412 5.94 -17.95 -22.18
C ARG A 412 5.12 -16.85 -21.50
N LYS A 413 4.36 -17.23 -20.47
CA LYS A 413 3.63 -16.27 -19.63
C LYS A 413 4.58 -15.56 -18.67
N ARG A 414 4.35 -14.26 -18.47
CA ARG A 414 5.09 -13.42 -17.52
C ARG A 414 4.14 -12.59 -16.67
N PHE A 415 4.45 -12.44 -15.40
CA PHE A 415 3.65 -11.71 -14.43
C PHE A 415 4.49 -10.63 -13.78
N PHE A 416 4.04 -9.38 -13.88
CA PHE A 416 4.66 -8.26 -13.19
C PHE A 416 4.01 -8.10 -11.82
N ILE A 417 4.76 -8.39 -10.76
CA ILE A 417 4.28 -8.35 -9.38
C ILE A 417 4.76 -7.07 -8.72
N VAL A 418 3.84 -6.23 -8.27
CA VAL A 418 4.12 -4.91 -7.68
C VAL A 418 3.08 -4.59 -6.62
N HIS A 419 3.43 -3.90 -5.53
CA HIS A 419 2.45 -3.66 -4.46
C HIS A 419 1.30 -2.75 -4.92
N GLY A 420 1.64 -1.53 -5.35
CA GLY A 420 0.73 -0.52 -5.87
C GLY A 420 0.25 -0.85 -7.29
N GLY A 421 0.91 -0.35 -8.33
CA GLY A 421 0.46 -0.64 -9.69
C GLY A 421 1.32 -0.02 -10.79
N LEU A 422 0.64 0.44 -11.84
CA LEU A 422 1.26 0.95 -13.06
C LEU A 422 1.50 2.46 -13.02
N PHE A 423 2.10 2.95 -14.10
CA PHE A 423 2.87 4.18 -14.08
C PHE A 423 2.14 5.35 -14.73
N SER A 424 2.60 6.56 -14.40
CA SER A 424 2.17 7.79 -15.07
C SER A 424 2.61 7.87 -16.54
N LYS A 425 3.64 7.11 -16.92
CA LYS A 425 4.20 7.03 -18.28
C LYS A 425 3.84 5.71 -18.96
N ASP A 426 3.60 5.74 -20.27
CA ASP A 426 3.10 4.56 -21.01
C ASP A 426 4.15 3.47 -21.24
N LYS A 427 5.42 3.85 -21.43
CA LYS A 427 6.48 2.95 -21.89
C LYS A 427 7.59 2.74 -20.87
N VAL A 428 7.23 2.68 -19.58
CA VAL A 428 8.20 2.37 -18.53
C VAL A 428 8.77 0.97 -18.77
N SER A 429 10.09 0.91 -18.96
CA SER A 429 10.82 -0.31 -19.26
C SER A 429 11.29 -1.04 -17.99
N PHE A 430 11.55 -2.35 -18.11
CA PHE A 430 12.18 -3.13 -17.04
C PHE A 430 13.56 -2.59 -16.64
N ASP A 431 14.32 -2.05 -17.58
CA ASP A 431 15.63 -1.45 -17.29
C ASP A 431 15.51 -0.19 -16.43
N GLU A 432 14.48 0.64 -16.66
CA GLU A 432 14.18 1.78 -15.78
C GLU A 432 13.82 1.30 -14.38
N LEU A 433 12.98 0.27 -14.25
CA LEU A 433 12.58 -0.30 -12.95
C LEU A 433 13.77 -0.87 -12.17
N LYS A 434 14.65 -1.64 -12.84
CA LYS A 434 15.87 -2.20 -12.23
C LYS A 434 16.81 -1.11 -11.71
N LYS A 435 16.87 0.04 -12.39
CA LYS A 435 17.77 1.16 -12.09
C LYS A 435 17.20 2.19 -11.11
N ILE A 436 15.98 2.02 -10.61
CA ILE A 436 15.43 2.93 -9.59
C ILE A 436 16.38 2.96 -8.38
N PRO A 437 16.92 4.12 -7.96
CA PRO A 437 17.94 4.20 -6.92
C PRO A 437 17.33 4.14 -5.50
N ARG A 438 16.65 3.04 -5.17
CA ARG A 438 15.84 2.89 -3.95
C ARG A 438 16.65 3.08 -2.66
N MET A 439 17.90 2.62 -2.64
CA MET A 439 18.80 2.74 -1.47
C MET A 439 19.37 4.15 -1.29
N VAL A 440 19.50 4.92 -2.37
CA VAL A 440 19.99 6.31 -2.31
C VAL A 440 18.88 7.25 -1.88
N ARG A 441 17.66 7.09 -2.44
CA ARG A 441 16.50 7.91 -2.09
C ARG A 441 15.92 7.58 -0.71
N LYS A 442 16.10 6.34 -0.24
CA LYS A 442 15.63 5.78 1.04
C LYS A 442 14.10 5.73 1.16
N GLN A 443 13.41 6.87 1.13
CA GLN A 443 11.95 6.97 1.20
C GLN A 443 11.35 7.31 -0.17
N PRO A 444 10.13 6.84 -0.49
CA PRO A 444 9.43 7.27 -1.69
C PRO A 444 9.14 8.77 -1.62
N GLY A 445 9.32 9.48 -2.74
CA GLY A 445 8.85 10.86 -2.89
C GLY A 445 7.35 10.93 -3.15
N ASN A 446 6.86 12.11 -3.54
CA ASN A 446 5.45 12.30 -3.93
C ASN A 446 5.20 12.05 -5.43
N GLU A 447 6.24 11.71 -6.20
CA GLU A 447 6.19 11.50 -7.65
C GLU A 447 7.25 10.49 -8.11
N GLY A 448 7.07 9.99 -9.34
CA GLY A 448 8.00 9.10 -10.01
C GLY A 448 7.83 7.62 -9.65
N LEU A 449 8.56 6.77 -10.37
CA LEU A 449 8.33 5.32 -10.40
C LEU A 449 8.35 4.64 -9.02
N MET A 450 9.24 5.07 -8.11
CA MET A 450 9.29 4.49 -6.76
C MET A 450 8.01 4.72 -5.97
N MET A 451 7.39 5.91 -6.09
CA MET A 451 6.10 6.19 -5.49
C MET A 451 5.00 5.41 -6.21
N GLU A 452 5.05 5.39 -7.54
CA GLU A 452 4.01 4.75 -8.36
C GLU A 452 3.91 3.24 -8.09
N CYS A 453 5.05 2.55 -7.96
CA CYS A 453 5.10 1.13 -7.56
C CYS A 453 4.43 0.85 -6.21
N LEU A 454 4.25 1.85 -5.34
CA LEU A 454 3.73 1.67 -3.98
C LEU A 454 2.30 2.17 -3.80
N TRP A 455 1.82 3.10 -4.64
CA TRP A 455 0.61 3.89 -4.31
C TRP A 455 -0.47 3.99 -5.38
N THR A 456 -0.22 3.55 -6.62
CA THR A 456 -1.24 3.66 -7.68
C THR A 456 -2.26 2.54 -7.60
N ASP A 457 -3.49 2.82 -8.01
CA ASP A 457 -4.58 1.85 -8.04
C ASP A 457 -5.17 1.73 -9.45
N PRO A 458 -5.71 0.55 -9.82
CA PRO A 458 -6.54 0.44 -11.01
C PRO A 458 -7.83 1.29 -10.89
N GLN A 459 -8.37 1.71 -12.02
CA GLN A 459 -9.69 2.35 -12.14
C GLN A 459 -10.48 1.74 -13.30
N ASP A 460 -11.82 1.75 -13.18
CA ASP A 460 -12.68 1.17 -14.22
C ASP A 460 -12.66 1.98 -15.53
N ALA A 461 -12.56 3.30 -15.43
CA ALA A 461 -12.57 4.20 -16.58
C ALA A 461 -11.23 4.17 -17.33
N PRO A 462 -11.23 4.20 -18.68
CA PRO A 462 -10.00 4.33 -19.46
C PRO A 462 -9.20 5.59 -19.12
N GLY A 463 -7.90 5.55 -19.40
CA GLY A 463 -6.95 6.64 -19.18
C GLY A 463 -6.35 6.65 -17.78
N ARG A 464 -5.94 7.84 -17.32
CA ARG A 464 -5.40 8.06 -15.98
C ARG A 464 -6.25 9.08 -15.24
N GLY A 465 -6.47 8.85 -13.96
CA GLY A 465 -7.24 9.72 -13.07
C GLY A 465 -6.47 10.12 -11.81
N PRO A 466 -6.99 11.09 -11.05
CA PRO A 466 -6.45 11.39 -9.73
C PRO A 466 -6.59 10.17 -8.81
N SER A 467 -5.58 9.91 -7.99
CA SER A 467 -5.65 8.83 -7.01
C SER A 467 -6.74 9.08 -5.98
N LYS A 468 -7.54 8.05 -5.71
CA LYS A 468 -8.51 8.05 -4.62
C LYS A 468 -7.87 8.17 -3.24
N ARG A 469 -6.59 7.85 -3.13
CA ARG A 469 -5.79 7.99 -1.90
C ARG A 469 -5.25 9.39 -1.69
N GLY A 470 -5.23 10.24 -2.71
CA GLY A 470 -4.62 11.58 -2.63
C GLY A 470 -3.09 11.60 -2.79
N VAL A 471 -2.50 10.45 -3.13
CA VAL A 471 -1.10 10.23 -3.56
C VAL A 471 -1.10 9.13 -4.63
N GLY A 472 -0.27 9.26 -5.66
CA GLY A 472 -0.30 8.38 -6.84
C GLY A 472 -1.33 8.80 -7.89
N LEU A 473 -1.79 7.84 -8.69
CA LEU A 473 -2.80 8.01 -9.74
C LEU A 473 -3.67 6.76 -9.89
N GLY A 474 -4.84 6.93 -10.50
CA GLY A 474 -5.66 5.84 -11.03
C GLY A 474 -5.24 5.50 -12.45
N PHE A 475 -5.14 4.22 -12.81
CA PHE A 475 -4.84 3.76 -14.18
C PHE A 475 -5.91 2.83 -14.73
N GLY A 476 -6.39 3.09 -15.95
CA GLY A 476 -7.48 2.38 -16.59
C GLY A 476 -7.09 1.08 -17.29
N PRO A 477 -8.07 0.34 -17.83
CA PRO A 477 -7.86 -0.91 -18.55
C PRO A 477 -6.98 -0.76 -19.80
N ASP A 478 -7.09 0.35 -20.51
CA ASP A 478 -6.25 0.69 -21.69
C ASP A 478 -4.78 0.88 -21.31
N ILE A 479 -4.50 1.50 -20.15
CA ILE A 479 -3.14 1.66 -19.65
C ILE A 479 -2.51 0.30 -19.34
N THR A 480 -3.26 -0.57 -18.65
CA THR A 480 -2.80 -1.93 -18.35
C THR A 480 -2.59 -2.74 -19.62
N GLU A 481 -3.54 -2.72 -20.56
CA GLU A 481 -3.42 -3.46 -21.81
C GLU A 481 -2.19 -3.00 -22.62
N ASN A 482 -2.02 -1.70 -22.80
CA ASN A 482 -0.94 -1.14 -23.60
C ASN A 482 0.43 -1.46 -23.00
N TRP A 483 0.58 -1.34 -21.68
CA TRP A 483 1.84 -1.67 -21.02
C TRP A 483 2.13 -3.17 -21.06
N CYS A 484 1.15 -4.02 -20.78
CA CYS A 484 1.31 -5.47 -20.86
C CYS A 484 1.69 -5.93 -22.28
N ARG A 485 1.06 -5.36 -23.31
CA ARG A 485 1.37 -5.63 -24.72
C ARG A 485 2.80 -5.19 -25.06
N HIS A 486 3.20 -4.00 -24.65
CA HIS A 486 4.53 -3.46 -24.94
C HIS A 486 5.65 -4.24 -24.25
N SER A 487 5.43 -4.62 -22.99
CA SER A 487 6.43 -5.29 -22.14
C SER A 487 6.42 -6.81 -22.30
N GLY A 488 5.49 -7.39 -23.08
CA GLY A 488 5.29 -8.83 -23.20
C GLY A 488 4.96 -9.47 -21.86
N VAL A 489 4.11 -8.81 -21.07
CA VAL A 489 3.63 -9.26 -19.75
C VAL A 489 2.19 -9.74 -19.92
N THR A 490 1.90 -10.91 -19.35
CA THR A 490 0.57 -11.52 -19.39
C THR A 490 -0.42 -10.78 -18.50
N ALA A 491 -0.03 -10.50 -17.25
CA ALA A 491 -0.82 -9.73 -16.30
C ALA A 491 0.06 -9.04 -15.25
N VAL A 492 -0.46 -7.95 -14.70
CA VAL A 492 0.03 -7.31 -13.48
C VAL A 492 -0.66 -7.96 -12.28
N ILE A 493 0.11 -8.45 -11.31
CA ILE A 493 -0.42 -8.91 -10.03
C ILE A 493 -0.02 -7.88 -8.97
N ARG A 494 -1.01 -7.34 -8.26
CA ARG A 494 -0.81 -6.28 -7.27
C ARG A 494 -1.61 -6.52 -6.00
N SER A 495 -1.40 -5.70 -4.97
CA SER A 495 -2.04 -5.89 -3.65
C SER A 495 -2.75 -4.64 -3.15
N HIS A 496 -2.34 -3.98 -2.05
CA HIS A 496 -2.67 -2.60 -1.64
C HIS A 496 -4.16 -2.22 -1.41
N GLU A 497 -5.10 -3.03 -1.89
CA GLU A 497 -6.54 -2.84 -1.75
C GLU A 497 -7.20 -4.10 -1.23
N VAL A 498 -7.99 -3.93 -0.17
CA VAL A 498 -8.83 -4.99 0.38
C VAL A 498 -9.82 -5.46 -0.69
N ARG A 499 -9.99 -6.78 -0.82
CA ARG A 499 -10.98 -7.41 -1.69
C ARG A 499 -11.77 -8.45 -0.91
N ASP A 500 -13.09 -8.50 -1.11
CA ASP A 500 -14.00 -9.33 -0.31
C ASP A 500 -13.63 -10.82 -0.30
N ASN A 501 -13.18 -11.36 -1.44
CA ASN A 501 -12.76 -12.75 -1.57
C ASN A 501 -11.24 -12.93 -1.44
N GLY A 502 -10.50 -11.91 -0.99
CA GLY A 502 -9.04 -11.90 -0.94
C GLY A 502 -8.36 -11.70 -2.29
N TYR A 503 -9.11 -11.61 -3.39
CA TYR A 503 -8.59 -11.22 -4.69
C TYR A 503 -9.68 -10.63 -5.61
N SER A 504 -9.27 -9.93 -6.66
CA SER A 504 -10.12 -9.52 -7.79
C SER A 504 -9.36 -9.60 -9.10
N ILE A 505 -10.12 -9.83 -10.18
CA ILE A 505 -9.61 -9.92 -11.55
C ILE A 505 -10.23 -8.77 -12.33
N GLU A 506 -9.41 -7.80 -12.69
CA GLU A 506 -9.78 -6.51 -13.26
C GLU A 506 -9.13 -6.33 -14.64
N HIS A 507 -9.57 -5.32 -15.40
CA HIS A 507 -9.00 -4.96 -16.70
C HIS A 507 -8.89 -6.16 -17.66
N GLU A 508 -9.99 -6.89 -17.83
CA GLU A 508 -10.08 -8.10 -18.66
C GLU A 508 -9.10 -9.22 -18.27
N GLY A 509 -8.71 -9.28 -16.99
CA GLY A 509 -7.79 -10.26 -16.45
C GLY A 509 -6.31 -9.90 -16.58
N ARG A 510 -6.01 -8.65 -16.96
CA ARG A 510 -4.62 -8.15 -17.03
C ARG A 510 -4.18 -7.40 -15.78
N CYS A 511 -5.10 -7.06 -14.89
CA CYS A 511 -4.79 -6.53 -13.56
C CYS A 511 -5.44 -7.44 -12.51
N ILE A 512 -4.64 -8.01 -11.62
CA ILE A 512 -5.09 -8.95 -10.60
C ILE A 512 -4.72 -8.34 -9.26
N THR A 513 -5.71 -8.09 -8.40
CA THR A 513 -5.46 -7.65 -7.02
C THR A 513 -5.51 -8.86 -6.09
N VAL A 514 -4.53 -9.03 -5.20
CA VAL A 514 -4.47 -10.09 -4.18
C VAL A 514 -4.23 -9.47 -2.80
N PHE A 515 -4.98 -9.91 -1.80
CA PHE A 515 -4.95 -9.34 -0.45
C PHE A 515 -5.01 -10.47 0.59
N SER A 516 -4.00 -10.58 1.45
CA SER A 516 -3.78 -11.76 2.29
C SER A 516 -4.08 -11.52 3.78
N ALA A 517 -4.72 -10.41 4.13
CA ALA A 517 -5.18 -10.11 5.49
C ALA A 517 -6.71 -10.33 5.60
N PRO A 518 -7.19 -11.54 5.96
CA PRO A 518 -8.61 -11.80 6.14
C PRO A 518 -9.16 -11.01 7.34
N ASN A 519 -10.46 -10.67 7.30
CA ASN A 519 -11.14 -9.85 8.30
C ASN A 519 -10.30 -8.64 8.72
N TYR A 520 -9.85 -7.87 7.72
CA TYR A 520 -8.86 -6.83 7.90
C TYR A 520 -9.22 -5.91 9.08
N VAL A 521 -8.23 -5.65 9.94
CA VAL A 521 -8.35 -4.84 11.17
C VAL A 521 -9.54 -5.23 12.07
N ASP A 522 -9.87 -6.51 12.11
CA ASP A 522 -10.94 -7.15 12.89
C ASP A 522 -12.36 -6.61 12.61
N GLN A 523 -12.55 -5.91 11.47
CA GLN A 523 -13.78 -5.15 11.21
C GLN A 523 -14.34 -5.34 9.81
N VAL A 524 -13.50 -5.61 8.81
CA VAL A 524 -13.95 -5.57 7.41
C VAL A 524 -14.70 -6.84 7.01
N GLY A 525 -14.37 -8.00 7.58
CA GLY A 525 -15.05 -9.27 7.27
C GLY A 525 -14.67 -9.92 5.93
N ASN A 526 -13.71 -9.36 5.18
CA ASN A 526 -13.20 -9.94 3.94
C ASN A 526 -12.50 -11.30 4.16
N GLN A 527 -12.36 -12.09 3.11
CA GLN A 527 -11.42 -13.21 3.05
C GLN A 527 -10.02 -12.71 2.70
N GLY A 528 -9.01 -13.50 3.06
CA GLY A 528 -7.65 -13.36 2.56
C GLY A 528 -7.47 -14.26 1.35
N GLY A 529 -6.50 -13.99 0.48
CA GLY A 529 -6.20 -14.83 -0.66
C GLY A 529 -4.74 -14.78 -1.08
N PHE A 530 -4.36 -15.76 -1.90
CA PHE A 530 -3.06 -15.82 -2.58
C PHE A 530 -3.22 -16.45 -3.97
N VAL A 531 -2.24 -16.23 -4.85
CA VAL A 531 -2.25 -16.77 -6.22
C VAL A 531 -1.05 -17.68 -6.44
N ARG A 532 -1.30 -18.93 -6.79
CA ARG A 532 -0.27 -19.91 -7.19
C ARG A 532 -0.05 -19.85 -8.69
N ILE A 533 1.21 -19.77 -9.09
CA ILE A 533 1.68 -19.83 -10.48
C ILE A 533 2.52 -21.09 -10.64
N ASN A 534 2.24 -21.89 -11.67
CA ASN A 534 3.04 -23.08 -11.99
C ASN A 534 4.04 -22.81 -13.13
N GLU A 535 4.80 -23.82 -13.52
CA GLU A 535 5.84 -23.77 -14.56
C GLU A 535 5.31 -23.42 -15.97
N HIS A 536 4.01 -23.56 -16.23
CA HIS A 536 3.31 -23.17 -17.46
C HIS A 536 2.66 -21.78 -17.38
N GLY A 537 2.74 -21.12 -16.22
CA GLY A 537 2.08 -19.85 -15.95
C GLY A 537 0.57 -19.97 -15.77
N THR A 538 0.07 -21.14 -15.35
CA THR A 538 -1.32 -21.33 -14.93
C THR A 538 -1.52 -20.71 -13.55
N LEU A 539 -2.59 -19.93 -13.40
CA LEU A 539 -2.95 -19.26 -12.16
C LEU A 539 -4.00 -20.06 -11.39
N ALA A 540 -3.75 -20.32 -10.11
CA ALA A 540 -4.73 -20.89 -9.19
C ALA A 540 -4.94 -19.94 -7.99
N PHE A 541 -6.18 -19.50 -7.80
CA PHE A 541 -6.56 -18.58 -6.75
C PHE A 541 -7.08 -19.34 -5.54
N THR A 542 -6.59 -19.00 -4.35
CA THR A 542 -7.04 -19.58 -3.09
C THR A 542 -7.53 -18.48 -2.17
N SER A 543 -8.70 -18.64 -1.57
CA SER A 543 -9.23 -17.76 -0.52
C SER A 543 -9.30 -18.49 0.82
N PHE A 544 -9.11 -17.77 1.92
CA PHE A 544 -9.13 -18.30 3.27
C PHE A 544 -9.72 -17.31 4.28
N LYS A 545 -10.20 -17.83 5.41
CA LYS A 545 -10.83 -17.06 6.48
C LYS A 545 -9.84 -16.72 7.59
N HIS A 546 -10.16 -15.67 8.33
CA HIS A 546 -9.39 -15.24 9.48
C HIS A 546 -9.32 -16.32 10.56
N GLN A 547 -8.24 -16.30 11.33
CA GLN A 547 -8.00 -17.17 12.46
C GLN A 547 -8.18 -16.42 13.79
N PRO A 548 -8.58 -17.13 14.86
CA PRO A 548 -8.56 -16.55 16.19
C PRO A 548 -7.15 -16.11 16.59
N HIS A 549 -7.05 -14.97 17.25
CA HIS A 549 -5.81 -14.42 17.79
C HIS A 549 -6.01 -13.91 19.23
N PRO A 550 -4.93 -13.69 20.01
CA PRO A 550 -5.01 -13.08 21.32
C PRO A 550 -5.71 -11.71 21.28
N ASN A 551 -6.36 -11.34 22.38
CA ASN A 551 -7.16 -10.11 22.47
C ASN A 551 -6.30 -8.84 22.60
N ILE A 552 -5.56 -8.52 21.54
CA ILE A 552 -4.87 -7.26 21.35
C ILE A 552 -5.52 -6.59 20.15
N LYS A 553 -6.13 -5.43 20.38
CA LYS A 553 -6.84 -4.71 19.32
C LYS A 553 -5.88 -4.30 18.19
N PRO A 554 -6.35 -4.20 16.95
CA PRO A 554 -5.61 -3.53 15.88
C PRO A 554 -5.22 -2.12 16.32
N MET A 555 -4.10 -1.62 15.81
CA MET A 555 -3.56 -0.30 16.09
C MET A 555 -3.24 -0.06 17.58
N ALA A 556 -3.05 -1.11 18.39
CA ALA A 556 -2.75 -0.98 19.83
C ALA A 556 -1.47 -0.18 20.12
N TYR A 557 -0.54 -0.13 19.15
CA TYR A 557 0.73 0.57 19.25
C TYR A 557 0.81 1.84 18.39
N ALA A 558 -0.26 2.19 17.68
CA ALA A 558 -0.32 3.43 16.92
C ALA A 558 -0.23 4.63 17.87
N GLY A 559 0.48 5.69 17.44
CA GLY A 559 0.43 6.96 18.15
C GLY A 559 -1.02 7.42 18.30
N GLY A 560 -1.37 8.11 19.39
CA GLY A 560 -2.75 8.49 19.77
C GLY A 560 -3.54 9.36 18.76
N PHE A 561 -3.07 9.47 17.53
CA PHE A 561 -3.66 10.16 16.38
C PHE A 561 -4.93 9.49 15.84
N MET A 562 -5.03 8.16 15.82
CA MET A 562 -6.16 7.47 15.16
C MET A 562 -7.15 6.75 16.11
N GLY A 563 -6.84 6.64 17.40
CA GLY A 563 -7.64 5.87 18.38
C GLY A 563 -9.01 6.47 18.75
N LEU A 564 -9.43 7.59 18.15
CA LEU A 564 -10.67 8.30 18.49
C LEU A 564 -11.68 8.35 17.33
N GLY A 565 -11.42 7.66 16.21
CA GLY A 565 -12.33 7.58 15.06
C GLY A 565 -13.20 6.30 15.02
N GLY A 566 -13.29 5.59 16.14
CA GLY A 566 -14.18 4.43 16.33
C GLY A 566 -15.63 4.82 16.20
#